data_AF-A0A855F5Y3-F1
#
_entry.id   AF-A0A855F5Y3-F1
#
_cell.length_a   1.000
_cell.length_b   1.000
_cell.length_c   1.000
_cell.angle_alpha   90.00
_cell.angle_beta   90.00
_cell.angle_gamma   90.00
#
_symmetry.space_group_name_H-M   'P 1'
#
loop_
_entity.id
_entity.type
_entity.pdbx_description
1 polymer ?
#
loop_
_entity_poly.entity_id
_entity_poly.type
_entity_poly.pdbx_seq_one_letter_code
_entity_poly.pdbx_strand_id
1 'polypeptide(L)'
;MTQKKLTVLTGSGQTQPESNQKDISSNNFASRIPVIISNIGGKEIQSVSGRNLHTFLAVGRDFTNWIKGRIKQYGFVEGVDYVIVEYLTSPKRASSKSRQRIEHDYIVSLNMGKELSMVERNAQGKMARQYFIDCEERLRRVAPEEHEAALLTWRKNRVAACEDHKSMADAMKGYIERTGDKQHGFAYSNECTFLNSLALGMHPRVWAKQKDIPVKQVRDNMNAEQLALLAYLESRNCALLDLDTSTATRKTKLTELAQRWLVKRVGGTA
;
A
#
# COMPACT_ATOMS: atom_id res chain seq x y z
N MET A 1 21.65 25.77 61.63
CA MET A 1 21.03 24.84 60.68
C MET A 1 19.76 24.29 61.30
N THR A 2 18.65 24.53 60.64
CA THR A 2 17.30 24.66 61.20
C THR A 2 16.60 23.31 61.22
N GLN A 3 16.18 22.85 62.40
CA GLN A 3 15.10 21.87 62.53
C GLN A 3 13.83 22.61 62.95
N LYS A 4 12.77 22.51 62.16
CA LYS A 4 11.41 22.82 62.62
C LYS A 4 10.43 21.83 61.99
N LYS A 5 9.92 20.98 62.88
CA LYS A 5 8.78 20.08 62.70
C LYS A 5 7.51 20.94 62.64
N LEU A 6 6.62 20.72 61.68
CA LEU A 6 5.24 21.20 61.73
C LEU A 6 4.30 20.09 61.25
N THR A 7 3.30 19.80 62.08
CA THR A 7 2.24 18.83 61.82
C THR A 7 0.91 19.58 61.69
N VAL A 8 0.14 19.23 60.65
CA VAL A 8 -1.32 19.27 60.43
C VAL A 8 -2.08 20.61 60.56
N LEU A 9 -2.75 20.99 59.45
CA LEU A 9 -4.14 21.44 59.50
C LEU A 9 -4.87 21.11 58.18
N THR A 10 -5.98 20.41 58.37
CA THR A 10 -7.01 19.99 57.43
C THR A 10 -7.61 21.15 56.63
N GLY A 11 -7.79 20.94 55.31
CA GLY A 11 -8.59 21.80 54.44
C GLY A 11 -9.25 20.95 53.35
N SER A 12 -10.57 20.93 53.37
CA SER A 12 -11.51 20.15 52.54
C SER A 12 -11.28 20.27 51.03
N GLY A 13 -10.96 19.14 50.39
CA GLY A 13 -10.97 18.97 48.94
C GLY A 13 -12.39 18.72 48.43
N GLN A 14 -12.80 19.57 47.49
CA GLN A 14 -14.08 19.53 46.81
C GLN A 14 -14.23 18.27 45.95
N THR A 15 -15.49 17.84 45.85
CA THR A 15 -16.11 16.87 44.95
C THR A 15 -15.50 16.80 43.54
N GLN A 16 -15.27 15.59 43.03
CA GLN A 16 -15.82 15.09 41.75
C GLN A 16 -15.89 13.56 41.77
N PRO A 17 -17.02 12.92 41.40
CA PRO A 17 -17.04 11.50 41.10
C PRO A 17 -16.49 11.26 39.68
N GLU A 18 -15.68 10.21 39.58
CA GLU A 18 -15.32 9.56 38.33
C GLU A 18 -16.57 9.06 37.60
N SER A 19 -16.63 9.21 36.27
CA SER A 19 -16.97 8.12 35.34
C SER A 19 -17.04 8.58 33.88
N ASN A 20 -16.23 7.94 33.05
CA ASN A 20 -16.49 7.46 31.70
C ASN A 20 -17.25 8.38 30.72
N GLN A 21 -16.50 9.13 29.92
CA GLN A 21 -16.96 9.67 28.63
C GLN A 21 -16.22 9.13 27.40
N LYS A 22 -15.27 8.18 27.55
CA LYS A 22 -14.45 7.70 26.42
C LYS A 22 -14.96 6.42 25.74
N ASP A 23 -15.90 5.69 26.32
CA ASP A 23 -16.39 4.40 25.78
C ASP A 23 -17.67 4.48 24.93
N ILE A 24 -18.31 5.64 24.84
CA ILE A 24 -19.60 5.78 24.13
C ILE A 24 -19.41 6.03 22.61
N SER A 25 -18.24 6.55 22.20
CA SER A 25 -18.00 6.90 20.79
C SER A 25 -17.52 5.72 19.93
N SER A 26 -16.77 4.77 20.50
CA SER A 26 -16.22 3.61 19.78
C SER A 26 -17.28 2.56 19.41
N ASN A 27 -18.24 2.30 20.31
CA ASN A 27 -19.32 1.32 20.09
C ASN A 27 -20.33 1.75 19.00
N ASN A 28 -20.42 3.06 18.73
CA ASN A 28 -21.30 3.60 17.68
C ASN A 28 -20.67 3.50 16.28
N PHE A 29 -19.33 3.42 16.18
CA PHE A 29 -18.64 3.40 14.89
C PHE A 29 -18.62 2.00 14.27
N ALA A 30 -18.25 1.00 15.06
CA ALA A 30 -18.20 -0.40 14.63
C ALA A 30 -19.58 -0.95 14.26
N SER A 31 -20.65 -0.44 14.89
CA SER A 31 -22.03 -0.79 14.55
C SER A 31 -22.53 -0.14 13.26
N ARG A 32 -22.02 1.05 12.91
CA ARG A 32 -22.41 1.76 11.68
C ARG A 32 -21.65 1.30 10.44
N ILE A 33 -20.37 0.93 10.60
CA ILE A 33 -19.55 0.37 9.53
C ILE A 33 -18.98 -0.97 10.02
N PRO A 34 -19.78 -2.06 9.98
CA PRO A 34 -19.29 -3.36 10.38
C PRO A 34 -18.22 -3.84 9.39
N VAL A 35 -17.06 -4.20 9.93
CA VAL A 35 -16.00 -4.86 9.16
C VAL A 35 -16.32 -6.36 9.11
N ILE A 36 -16.46 -6.88 7.90
CA ILE A 36 -16.74 -8.29 7.62
C ILE A 36 -15.58 -8.90 6.85
N ILE A 37 -15.40 -10.21 6.93
CA ILE A 37 -14.49 -10.93 6.03
C ILE A 37 -15.29 -11.31 4.79
N SER A 38 -14.81 -10.91 3.62
CA SER A 38 -15.45 -11.24 2.35
C SER A 38 -14.43 -11.74 1.32
N ASN A 39 -14.90 -12.52 0.35
CA ASN A 39 -14.07 -13.02 -0.72
C ASN A 39 -14.01 -11.99 -1.86
N ILE A 40 -12.85 -11.37 -2.04
CA ILE A 40 -12.57 -10.46 -3.15
C ILE A 40 -11.41 -11.06 -3.95
N GLY A 41 -11.67 -11.43 -5.21
CA GLY A 41 -10.64 -12.00 -6.09
C GLY A 41 -10.06 -13.33 -5.63
N GLY A 42 -10.82 -14.15 -4.92
CA GLY A 42 -10.38 -15.44 -4.38
C GLY A 42 -9.61 -15.34 -3.06
N LYS A 43 -9.56 -14.17 -2.43
CA LYS A 43 -8.86 -13.93 -1.16
C LYS A 43 -9.84 -13.47 -0.09
N GLU A 44 -9.67 -13.98 1.13
CA GLU A 44 -10.39 -13.50 2.31
C GLU A 44 -9.81 -12.16 2.76
N ILE A 45 -10.59 -11.09 2.56
CA ILE A 45 -10.16 -9.71 2.81
C ILE A 45 -11.16 -9.04 3.75
N GLN A 46 -10.65 -8.27 4.71
CA GLN A 46 -11.47 -7.39 5.54
C GLN A 46 -12.15 -6.34 4.65
N SER A 47 -13.46 -6.28 4.73
CA SER A 47 -14.31 -5.57 3.79
C SER A 47 -15.47 -4.88 4.52
N VAL A 48 -16.07 -3.90 3.87
CA VAL A 48 -17.22 -3.15 4.38
C VAL A 48 -18.28 -3.01 3.30
N SER A 49 -19.55 -2.92 3.70
CA SER A 49 -20.64 -2.60 2.77
C SER A 49 -20.52 -1.15 2.29
N GLY A 50 -20.51 -0.95 0.98
CA GLY A 50 -20.48 0.37 0.35
C GLY A 50 -21.70 1.20 0.72
N ARG A 51 -22.87 0.58 0.87
CA ARG A 51 -24.09 1.26 1.30
C ARG A 51 -24.04 1.75 2.75
N ASN A 52 -23.51 0.91 3.65
CA ASN A 52 -23.31 1.32 5.04
C ASN A 52 -22.29 2.46 5.12
N LEU A 53 -21.21 2.37 4.35
CA LEU A 53 -20.20 3.41 4.26
C LEU A 53 -20.78 4.72 3.70
N HIS A 54 -21.56 4.67 2.63
CA HIS A 54 -22.24 5.83 2.04
C HIS A 54 -23.17 6.53 3.04
N THR A 55 -23.99 5.74 3.73
CA THR A 55 -24.93 6.21 4.76
C THR A 55 -24.17 6.86 5.91
N PHE A 56 -23.11 6.21 6.38
CA PHE A 56 -22.26 6.73 7.45
C PHE A 56 -21.60 8.06 7.04
N LEU A 57 -21.06 8.14 5.83
CA LEU A 57 -20.41 9.34 5.32
C LEU A 57 -21.40 10.47 5.03
N ALA A 58 -22.70 10.24 5.14
CA ALA A 58 -23.77 11.23 4.90
C ALA A 58 -23.63 11.94 3.55
N VAL A 59 -23.28 11.17 2.51
CA VAL A 59 -23.09 11.70 1.17
C VAL A 59 -24.43 12.03 0.53
N GLY A 60 -24.60 13.27 0.07
CA GLY A 60 -25.88 13.73 -0.51
C GLY A 60 -26.19 13.19 -1.91
N ARG A 61 -25.19 12.70 -2.66
CA ARG A 61 -25.39 12.05 -3.96
C ARG A 61 -25.95 10.64 -3.74
N ASP A 62 -26.83 10.18 -4.64
CA ASP A 62 -27.35 8.81 -4.57
C ASP A 62 -26.23 7.77 -4.64
N PHE A 63 -26.42 6.66 -3.92
CA PHE A 63 -25.39 5.62 -3.74
C PHE A 63 -24.83 5.12 -5.07
N THR A 64 -25.67 4.86 -6.07
CA THR A 64 -25.25 4.25 -7.34
C THR A 64 -24.36 5.19 -8.14
N ASN A 65 -24.76 6.46 -8.29
CA ASN A 65 -23.95 7.44 -9.01
C ASN A 65 -22.69 7.82 -8.21
N TRP A 66 -22.79 7.82 -6.87
CA TRP A 66 -21.65 8.07 -6.01
C TRP A 66 -20.58 6.99 -6.17
N ILE A 67 -20.92 5.72 -5.95
CA ILE A 67 -19.93 4.63 -5.93
C ILE A 67 -19.30 4.44 -7.30
N LYS A 68 -20.11 4.45 -8.39
CA LYS A 68 -19.59 4.37 -9.76
C LYS A 68 -18.68 5.55 -10.12
N GLY A 69 -19.04 6.75 -9.64
CA GLY A 69 -18.21 7.94 -9.81
C GLY A 69 -16.86 7.82 -9.11
N ARG A 70 -16.83 7.31 -7.87
CA ARG A 70 -15.60 7.10 -7.11
C ARG A 70 -14.72 6.00 -7.70
N ILE A 71 -15.32 4.87 -8.10
CA ILE A 71 -14.61 3.78 -8.80
C ILE A 71 -13.89 4.32 -10.04
N LYS A 72 -14.60 5.07 -10.89
CA LYS A 72 -14.00 5.64 -12.09
C LYS A 72 -12.92 6.69 -11.77
N GLN A 73 -13.13 7.52 -10.75
CA GLN A 73 -12.23 8.62 -10.42
C GLN A 73 -10.89 8.14 -9.85
N TYR A 74 -10.91 7.11 -9.00
CA TYR A 74 -9.74 6.61 -8.28
C TYR A 74 -9.17 5.31 -8.87
N GLY A 75 -9.81 4.79 -9.93
CA GLY A 75 -9.31 3.62 -10.64
C GLY A 75 -9.46 2.30 -9.86
N PHE A 76 -10.46 2.20 -8.99
CA PHE A 76 -10.72 0.97 -8.23
C PHE A 76 -11.08 -0.19 -9.18
N VAL A 77 -10.55 -1.37 -8.91
CA VAL A 77 -10.66 -2.55 -9.78
C VAL A 77 -11.55 -3.62 -9.14
N GLU A 78 -12.51 -4.13 -9.90
CA GLU A 78 -13.36 -5.24 -9.47
C GLU A 78 -12.53 -6.52 -9.27
N GLY A 79 -12.80 -7.24 -8.18
CA GLY A 79 -12.02 -8.41 -7.78
C GLY A 79 -10.68 -8.08 -7.10
N VAL A 80 -10.33 -6.80 -6.96
CA VAL A 80 -9.18 -6.36 -6.16
C VAL A 80 -9.66 -5.46 -5.02
N ASP A 81 -10.37 -4.38 -5.38
CA ASP A 81 -10.81 -3.35 -4.44
C ASP A 81 -12.24 -3.55 -3.99
N TYR A 82 -13.09 -4.17 -4.81
CA TYR A 82 -14.48 -4.44 -4.47
C TYR A 82 -15.06 -5.65 -5.23
N VAL A 83 -16.21 -6.12 -4.77
CA VAL A 83 -17.11 -7.04 -5.50
C VAL A 83 -18.54 -6.52 -5.44
N ILE A 84 -19.33 -6.80 -6.48
CA ILE A 84 -20.75 -6.43 -6.54
C ILE A 84 -21.57 -7.58 -5.98
N VAL A 85 -22.46 -7.26 -5.03
CA VAL A 85 -23.40 -8.22 -4.45
C VAL A 85 -24.82 -7.77 -4.71
N GLU A 86 -25.69 -8.72 -5.04
CA GLU A 86 -27.10 -8.48 -5.31
C GLU A 86 -27.97 -8.98 -4.16
N TYR A 87 -28.88 -8.14 -3.70
CA TYR A 87 -29.87 -8.49 -2.69
C TYR A 87 -31.29 -8.28 -3.21
N LEU A 88 -32.23 -9.09 -2.72
CA LEU A 88 -33.66 -8.89 -2.99
C LEU A 88 -34.24 -7.93 -1.95
N THR A 89 -34.78 -6.81 -2.41
CA THR A 89 -35.44 -5.85 -1.53
C THR A 89 -36.75 -6.42 -0.98
N SER A 90 -37.06 -6.11 0.28
CA SER A 90 -38.36 -6.44 0.86
C SER A 90 -39.49 -5.66 0.16
N PRO A 91 -40.64 -6.28 -0.12
CA PRO A 91 -41.76 -5.59 -0.77
C PRO A 91 -42.31 -4.46 0.11
N LYS A 92 -42.49 -3.26 -0.45
CA LYS A 92 -43.13 -2.14 0.27
C LYS A 92 -44.63 -2.42 0.43
N ARG A 93 -45.01 -2.90 1.62
CA ARG A 93 -46.38 -3.32 1.98
C ARG A 93 -47.46 -2.26 1.71
N ALA A 94 -47.11 -0.98 1.68
CA ALA A 94 -48.03 0.15 1.43
C ALA A 94 -48.19 0.57 -0.04
N SER A 95 -47.59 -0.15 -1.01
CA SER A 95 -47.67 0.19 -2.43
C SER A 95 -48.46 -0.85 -3.22
N SER A 96 -49.40 -0.40 -4.07
CA SER A 96 -50.09 -1.25 -5.04
C SER A 96 -49.13 -1.86 -6.08
N LYS A 97 -47.88 -1.37 -6.17
CA LYS A 97 -46.79 -1.92 -6.99
C LYS A 97 -45.72 -2.62 -6.12
N SER A 98 -46.15 -3.29 -5.05
CA SER A 98 -45.28 -4.07 -4.16
C SER A 98 -44.68 -5.27 -4.89
N ARG A 99 -43.45 -5.14 -5.38
CA ARG A 99 -42.64 -6.23 -5.93
C ARG A 99 -41.25 -6.17 -5.33
N GLN A 100 -40.62 -7.33 -5.13
CA GLN A 100 -39.20 -7.41 -4.81
C GLN A 100 -38.41 -6.82 -5.97
N ARG A 101 -37.35 -6.07 -5.66
CA ARG A 101 -36.41 -5.53 -6.64
C ARG A 101 -35.03 -6.08 -6.34
N ILE A 102 -34.19 -6.14 -7.37
CA ILE A 102 -32.77 -6.42 -7.18
C ILE A 102 -32.10 -5.10 -6.79
N GLU A 103 -31.35 -5.12 -5.71
CA GLU A 103 -30.56 -4.00 -5.22
C GLU A 103 -29.08 -4.40 -5.18
N HIS A 104 -28.24 -3.59 -5.83
CA HIS A 104 -26.80 -3.82 -5.85
C HIS A 104 -26.12 -3.14 -4.65
N ASP A 105 -25.24 -3.86 -3.97
CA ASP A 105 -24.26 -3.30 -3.04
C ASP A 105 -22.85 -3.56 -3.57
N TYR A 106 -21.90 -2.74 -3.14
CA TYR A 106 -20.50 -2.87 -3.46
C TYR A 106 -19.80 -3.23 -2.15
N ILE A 107 -19.39 -4.48 -2.01
CA ILE A 107 -18.57 -4.88 -0.88
C ILE A 107 -17.15 -4.44 -1.20
N VAL A 108 -16.69 -3.42 -0.49
CA VAL A 108 -15.40 -2.77 -0.75
C VAL A 108 -14.37 -3.27 0.25
N SER A 109 -13.13 -3.43 -0.19
CA SER A 109 -12.00 -3.75 0.66
C SER A 109 -11.82 -2.65 1.72
N LEU A 110 -11.21 -3.00 2.85
CA LEU A 110 -10.94 -2.04 3.90
C LEU A 110 -10.09 -0.85 3.39
N ASN A 111 -9.14 -1.12 2.48
CA ASN A 111 -8.30 -0.08 1.89
C ASN A 111 -9.13 0.90 1.03
N MET A 112 -9.99 0.37 0.15
CA MET A 112 -10.91 1.21 -0.63
C MET A 112 -11.85 2.01 0.28
N GLY A 113 -12.40 1.39 1.32
CA GLY A 113 -13.28 2.07 2.30
C GLY A 113 -12.57 3.19 3.06
N LYS A 114 -11.31 2.99 3.46
CA LYS A 114 -10.44 4.01 4.06
C LYS A 114 -10.24 5.18 3.10
N GLU A 115 -9.89 4.90 1.85
CA GLU A 115 -9.66 5.93 0.83
C GLU A 115 -10.94 6.74 0.54
N LEU A 116 -12.07 6.06 0.35
CA LEU A 116 -13.38 6.69 0.17
C LEU A 116 -13.72 7.65 1.34
N SER A 117 -13.47 7.22 2.58
CA SER A 117 -13.69 8.05 3.77
C SER A 117 -12.81 9.31 3.78
N MET A 118 -11.58 9.22 3.27
CA MET A 118 -10.65 10.34 3.21
C MET A 118 -11.01 11.36 2.12
N VAL A 119 -11.55 10.90 0.98
CA VAL A 119 -11.82 11.77 -0.18
C VAL A 119 -13.16 12.52 -0.11
N GLU A 120 -14.09 12.08 0.74
CA GLU A 120 -15.38 12.78 0.92
C GLU A 120 -15.25 14.18 1.56
N ARG A 121 -14.13 14.47 2.24
CA ARG A 121 -13.85 15.80 2.83
C ARG A 121 -14.98 16.38 3.71
N ASN A 122 -15.67 15.52 4.44
CA ASN A 122 -16.75 15.91 5.34
C ASN A 122 -16.44 15.51 6.81
N ALA A 123 -17.26 15.95 7.75
CA ALA A 123 -17.05 15.67 9.17
C ALA A 123 -17.04 14.16 9.49
N GLN A 124 -17.88 13.37 8.82
CA GLN A 124 -17.95 11.91 8.98
C GLN A 124 -16.68 11.23 8.47
N GLY A 125 -16.17 11.66 7.32
CA GLY A 125 -14.90 11.20 6.75
C GLY A 125 -13.71 11.56 7.65
N LYS A 126 -13.72 12.75 8.29
CA LYS A 126 -12.72 13.12 9.30
C LYS A 126 -12.79 12.19 10.52
N MET A 127 -13.99 11.85 11.00
CA MET A 127 -14.15 10.91 12.11
C MET A 127 -13.71 9.50 11.73
N ALA A 128 -14.04 9.02 10.54
CA ALA A 128 -13.57 7.73 10.03
C ALA A 128 -12.05 7.67 9.95
N ARG A 129 -11.41 8.74 9.46
CA ARG A 129 -9.94 8.84 9.46
C ARG A 129 -9.35 8.78 10.87
N GLN A 130 -9.91 9.52 11.82
CA GLN A 130 -9.45 9.50 13.22
C GLN A 130 -9.62 8.10 13.82
N TYR A 131 -10.76 7.46 13.57
CA TYR A 131 -11.02 6.09 14.02
C TYR A 131 -9.98 5.09 13.47
N PHE A 132 -9.64 5.16 12.18
CA PHE A 132 -8.63 4.26 11.61
C PHE A 132 -7.23 4.50 12.20
N ILE A 133 -6.86 5.76 12.43
CA ILE A 133 -5.61 6.10 13.12
C ILE A 133 -5.60 5.53 14.54
N ASP A 134 -6.70 5.71 15.28
CA ASP A 134 -6.84 5.18 16.64
C ASP A 134 -6.74 3.65 16.67
N CYS A 135 -7.33 2.96 15.69
CA CYS A 135 -7.20 1.51 15.53
C CYS A 135 -5.75 1.09 15.27
N GLU A 136 -5.03 1.78 14.39
CA GLU A 136 -3.62 1.51 14.09
C GLU A 136 -2.73 1.75 15.32
N GLU A 137 -3.00 2.82 16.09
CA GLU A 137 -2.30 3.08 17.35
C GLU A 137 -2.59 2.02 18.42
N ARG A 138 -3.84 1.57 18.53
CA ARG A 138 -4.20 0.50 19.47
C ARG A 138 -3.54 -0.81 19.09
N LEU A 139 -3.51 -1.17 17.80
CA LEU A 139 -2.80 -2.35 17.33
C LEU A 139 -1.31 -2.29 17.70
N ARG A 140 -0.67 -1.13 17.53
CA ARG A 140 0.71 -0.90 17.97
C ARG A 140 0.91 -1.11 19.48
N ARG A 141 -0.07 -0.76 20.32
CA ARG A 141 0.01 -0.93 21.79
C ARG A 141 -0.25 -2.37 22.23
N VAL A 142 -1.19 -3.06 21.58
CA VAL A 142 -1.60 -4.42 21.96
C VAL A 142 -0.60 -5.47 21.47
N ALA A 143 -0.04 -5.30 20.27
CA ALA A 143 0.89 -6.24 19.66
C ALA A 143 2.11 -5.49 19.09
N PRO A 144 2.99 -4.95 19.95
CA PRO A 144 4.14 -4.17 19.52
C PRO A 144 5.12 -5.00 18.67
N GLU A 145 5.34 -6.27 19.02
CA GLU A 145 6.23 -7.17 18.28
C GLU A 145 5.71 -7.49 16.87
N GLU A 146 4.41 -7.77 16.71
CA GLU A 146 3.80 -8.02 15.40
C GLU A 146 3.82 -6.77 14.52
N HIS A 147 3.54 -5.61 15.11
CA HIS A 147 3.60 -4.33 14.41
C HIS A 147 5.04 -4.02 13.95
N GLU A 148 6.03 -4.24 14.82
CA GLU A 148 7.44 -4.07 14.50
C GLU A 148 7.90 -5.09 13.46
N ALA A 149 7.48 -6.35 13.55
CA ALA A 149 7.76 -7.37 12.55
C ALA A 149 7.15 -7.04 11.17
N ALA A 150 5.92 -6.52 11.14
CA ALA A 150 5.28 -6.05 9.91
C ALA A 150 6.04 -4.86 9.30
N LEU A 151 6.45 -3.89 10.13
CA LEU A 151 7.27 -2.76 9.70
C LEU A 151 8.66 -3.20 9.23
N LEU A 152 9.30 -4.14 9.92
CA LEU A 152 10.59 -4.71 9.55
C LEU A 152 10.48 -5.51 8.27
N THR A 153 9.40 -6.25 8.04
CA THR A 153 9.15 -6.98 6.79
C THR A 153 8.94 -6.00 5.64
N TRP A 154 8.13 -4.95 5.84
CA TRP A 154 7.95 -3.90 4.84
C TRP A 154 9.24 -3.15 4.54
N ARG A 155 10.01 -2.80 5.58
CA ARG A 155 11.34 -2.21 5.46
C ARG A 155 12.28 -3.16 4.74
N LYS A 156 12.42 -4.41 5.15
CA LYS A 156 13.24 -5.44 4.48
C LYS A 156 12.83 -5.64 3.03
N ASN A 157 11.55 -5.60 2.68
CA ASN A 157 11.13 -5.70 1.28
C ASN A 157 11.54 -4.46 0.47
N ARG A 158 11.53 -3.28 1.08
CA ARG A 158 12.02 -2.03 0.46
C ARG A 158 13.53 -1.88 0.50
N VAL A 159 14.17 -2.45 1.51
CA VAL A 159 15.58 -2.37 1.82
C VAL A 159 16.35 -3.46 1.09
N ALA A 160 15.83 -4.68 0.95
CA ALA A 160 16.36 -5.67 0.01
C ALA A 160 16.24 -5.17 -1.45
N ALA A 161 15.27 -4.30 -1.73
CA ALA A 161 15.22 -3.56 -3.00
C ALA A 161 16.24 -2.39 -3.08
N CYS A 162 16.94 -2.05 -1.99
CA CYS A 162 17.88 -0.91 -1.88
C CYS A 162 19.32 -1.24 -1.39
N GLU A 163 19.59 -2.31 -0.63
CA GLU A 163 20.80 -2.46 0.21
C GLU A 163 21.73 -3.65 -0.10
N ASP A 164 21.36 -4.63 -0.94
CA ASP A 164 22.25 -5.80 -1.19
C ASP A 164 23.30 -5.60 -2.28
N HIS A 165 23.59 -4.36 -2.66
CA HIS A 165 24.64 -4.04 -3.62
C HIS A 165 25.55 -2.98 -2.98
N LYS A 166 26.88 -3.14 -3.09
CA LYS A 166 27.73 -1.94 -3.32
C LYS A 166 26.92 -1.08 -4.25
N SER A 167 26.60 0.16 -3.87
CA SER A 167 25.76 1.01 -4.71
C SER A 167 26.30 0.87 -6.12
N MET A 168 25.48 0.48 -7.10
CA MET A 168 25.97 0.33 -8.48
C MET A 168 26.66 1.63 -8.93
N ALA A 169 26.34 2.76 -8.28
CA ALA A 169 27.08 4.01 -8.36
C ALA A 169 28.53 3.92 -7.86
N ASP A 170 28.80 3.30 -6.71
CA ASP A 170 30.15 3.08 -6.17
C ASP A 170 30.97 2.12 -7.04
N ALA A 171 30.36 1.00 -7.47
CA ALA A 171 31.01 0.07 -8.39
C ALA A 171 31.35 0.73 -9.74
N MET A 172 30.42 1.53 -10.27
CA MET A 172 30.62 2.31 -11.50
C MET A 172 31.68 3.39 -11.31
N LYS A 173 31.68 4.09 -10.16
CA LYS A 173 32.69 5.09 -9.82
C LYS A 173 34.08 4.47 -9.78
N GLY A 174 34.24 3.35 -9.07
CA GLY A 174 35.51 2.62 -9.02
C GLY A 174 35.96 2.13 -10.40
N TYR A 175 35.04 1.62 -11.22
CA TYR A 175 35.33 1.22 -12.60
C TYR A 175 35.89 2.39 -13.43
N ILE A 176 35.24 3.56 -13.37
CA ILE A 176 35.67 4.76 -14.09
C ILE A 176 37.05 5.21 -13.59
N GLU A 177 37.27 5.22 -12.28
CA GLU A 177 38.55 5.59 -11.66
C GLU A 177 39.70 4.67 -12.13
N ARG A 178 39.45 3.35 -12.27
CA ARG A 178 40.46 2.38 -12.69
C ARG A 178 40.72 2.35 -14.19
N THR A 179 39.67 2.43 -15.00
CA THR A 179 39.77 2.26 -16.46
C THR A 179 39.99 3.57 -17.22
N GLY A 180 39.73 4.72 -16.59
CA GLY A 180 39.75 6.01 -17.25
C GLY A 180 38.63 6.18 -18.29
N ASP A 181 37.54 5.41 -18.17
CA ASP A 181 36.40 5.49 -19.08
C ASP A 181 35.80 6.92 -19.03
N LYS A 182 35.46 7.46 -20.21
CA LYS A 182 34.97 8.83 -20.39
C LYS A 182 33.44 8.93 -20.28
N GLN A 183 32.79 7.93 -19.70
CA GLN A 183 31.35 7.96 -19.41
C GLN A 183 31.06 8.99 -18.30
N HIS A 184 31.14 10.28 -18.63
CA HIS A 184 30.95 11.35 -17.66
C HIS A 184 29.46 11.61 -17.39
N GLY A 185 29.15 11.89 -16.12
CA GLY A 185 27.87 12.40 -15.61
C GLY A 185 26.69 11.42 -15.59
N PHE A 186 26.56 10.53 -16.58
CA PHE A 186 25.35 9.71 -16.78
C PHE A 186 25.59 8.19 -16.78
N ALA A 187 26.80 7.72 -16.47
CA ALA A 187 27.15 6.29 -16.48
C ALA A 187 26.18 5.44 -15.63
N TYR A 188 25.92 5.86 -14.39
CA TYR A 188 24.98 5.18 -13.50
C TYR A 188 23.55 5.17 -14.07
N SER A 189 23.06 6.32 -14.53
CA SER A 189 21.69 6.45 -15.06
C SER A 189 21.48 5.59 -16.32
N ASN A 190 22.49 5.51 -17.18
CA ASN A 190 22.47 4.70 -18.39
C ASN A 190 22.44 3.20 -18.04
N GLU A 191 23.26 2.79 -17.07
CA GLU A 191 23.32 1.39 -16.61
C GLU A 191 22.01 0.97 -15.93
N CYS A 192 21.48 1.82 -15.04
CA CYS A 192 20.19 1.60 -14.40
C CYS A 192 19.04 1.50 -15.42
N THR A 193 19.03 2.37 -16.42
CA THR A 193 18.02 2.33 -17.50
C THR A 193 18.13 1.02 -18.29
N PHE A 194 19.35 0.58 -18.58
CA PHE A 194 19.59 -0.69 -19.27
C PHE A 194 19.10 -1.90 -18.46
N LEU A 195 19.45 -1.99 -17.17
CA LEU A 195 18.98 -3.08 -16.30
C LEU A 195 17.46 -3.11 -16.15
N ASN A 196 16.84 -1.94 -15.92
CA ASN A 196 15.37 -1.85 -15.87
C ASN A 196 14.75 -2.28 -17.22
N SER A 197 15.40 -1.98 -18.35
CA SER A 197 14.89 -2.39 -19.67
C SER A 197 14.93 -3.90 -19.88
N LEU A 198 15.95 -4.59 -19.38
CA LEU A 198 16.01 -6.05 -19.38
C LEU A 198 14.93 -6.68 -18.49
N ALA A 199 14.71 -6.13 -17.30
CA ALA A 199 13.70 -6.65 -16.37
C ALA A 199 12.26 -6.44 -16.88
N LEU A 200 11.99 -5.31 -17.56
CA LEU A 200 10.66 -4.97 -18.09
C LEU A 200 10.40 -5.53 -19.50
N GLY A 201 11.44 -5.94 -20.22
CA GLY A 201 11.37 -6.29 -21.65
C GLY A 201 11.15 -5.09 -22.58
N MET A 202 11.18 -3.87 -22.05
CA MET A 202 11.02 -2.63 -22.81
C MET A 202 11.61 -1.43 -22.05
N HIS A 203 11.72 -0.28 -22.70
CA HIS A 203 12.31 0.90 -22.07
C HIS A 203 11.43 1.42 -20.90
N PRO A 204 12.01 1.74 -19.72
CA PRO A 204 11.27 2.14 -18.51
C PRO A 204 10.29 3.30 -18.69
N ARG A 205 10.67 4.32 -19.49
CA ARG A 205 9.78 5.46 -19.80
C ARG A 205 8.56 5.06 -20.63
N VAL A 206 8.72 4.10 -21.54
CA VAL A 206 7.63 3.61 -22.40
C VAL A 206 6.69 2.76 -21.54
N TRP A 207 7.25 1.89 -20.70
CA TRP A 207 6.50 1.09 -19.75
C TRP A 207 5.67 1.95 -18.80
N ALA A 208 6.28 3.01 -18.24
CA ALA A 208 5.59 3.97 -17.38
C ALA A 208 4.40 4.64 -18.09
N LYS A 209 4.59 5.04 -19.35
CA LYS A 209 3.52 5.64 -20.17
C LYS A 209 2.39 4.65 -20.46
N GLN A 210 2.70 3.38 -20.70
CA GLN A 210 1.68 2.34 -20.93
C GLN A 210 0.85 2.03 -19.68
N LYS A 211 1.45 2.14 -18.50
CA LYS A 211 0.82 1.89 -17.21
C LYS A 211 0.21 3.15 -16.57
N ASP A 212 0.30 4.30 -17.24
CA ASP A 212 -0.13 5.61 -16.73
C ASP A 212 0.45 5.96 -15.34
N ILE A 213 1.74 5.65 -15.15
CA ILE A 213 2.45 5.91 -13.89
C ILE A 213 3.58 6.94 -14.07
N PRO A 214 3.95 7.68 -13.01
CA PRO A 214 5.12 8.56 -13.04
C PRO A 214 6.42 7.77 -13.31
N VAL A 215 7.29 8.29 -14.18
CA VAL A 215 8.59 7.67 -14.54
C VAL A 215 9.48 7.39 -13.31
N LYS A 216 9.35 8.18 -12.25
CA LYS A 216 10.11 8.00 -11.00
C LYS A 216 9.68 6.76 -10.20
N GLN A 217 8.49 6.23 -10.44
CA GLN A 217 7.87 5.14 -9.68
C GLN A 217 7.89 3.80 -10.44
N VAL A 218 8.77 3.66 -11.45
CA VAL A 218 8.82 2.46 -12.28
C VAL A 218 9.12 1.21 -11.45
N ARG A 219 10.09 1.27 -10.54
CA ARG A 219 10.43 0.13 -9.66
C ARG A 219 9.33 -0.17 -8.64
N ASP A 220 8.63 0.84 -8.13
CA ASP A 220 7.54 0.66 -7.17
C ASP A 220 6.35 -0.12 -7.77
N ASN A 221 6.20 -0.10 -9.10
CA ASN A 221 5.11 -0.77 -9.81
C ASN A 221 5.53 -2.09 -10.48
N MET A 222 6.77 -2.53 -10.30
CA MET A 222 7.23 -3.83 -10.80
C MET A 222 6.61 -4.97 -9.98
N ASN A 223 6.32 -6.09 -10.64
CA ASN A 223 5.89 -7.29 -9.93
C ASN A 223 7.07 -7.99 -9.22
N ALA A 224 6.77 -8.98 -8.38
CA ALA A 224 7.78 -9.68 -7.58
C ALA A 224 8.87 -10.37 -8.44
N GLU A 225 8.51 -10.89 -9.62
CA GLU A 225 9.46 -11.54 -10.52
C GLU A 225 10.40 -10.54 -11.20
N GLN A 226 9.86 -9.41 -11.66
CA GLN A 226 10.63 -8.32 -12.27
C GLN A 226 11.64 -7.74 -11.27
N LEU A 227 11.23 -7.53 -10.03
CA LEU A 227 12.12 -7.10 -8.94
C LEU A 227 13.21 -8.13 -8.65
N ALA A 228 12.87 -9.42 -8.64
CA ALA A 228 13.85 -10.49 -8.43
C ALA A 228 14.87 -10.60 -9.58
N LEU A 229 14.44 -10.44 -10.83
CA LEU A 229 15.33 -10.38 -12.00
C LEU A 229 16.23 -9.15 -11.94
N LEU A 230 15.69 -7.99 -11.57
CA LEU A 230 16.44 -6.76 -11.45
C LEU A 230 17.56 -6.87 -10.41
N ALA A 231 17.23 -7.31 -9.19
CA ALA A 231 18.21 -7.55 -8.13
C ALA A 231 19.26 -8.60 -8.54
N TYR A 232 18.83 -9.61 -9.29
CA TYR A 232 19.75 -10.60 -9.87
C TYR A 232 20.76 -9.93 -10.80
N LEU A 233 20.31 -9.08 -11.74
CA LEU A 233 21.19 -8.42 -12.71
C LEU A 233 22.08 -7.35 -12.07
N GLU A 234 21.58 -6.56 -11.14
CA GLU A 234 22.34 -5.51 -10.43
C GLU A 234 23.55 -6.11 -9.71
N SER A 235 23.36 -7.21 -8.97
CA SER A 235 24.45 -7.93 -8.31
C SER A 235 25.56 -8.35 -9.28
N ARG A 236 25.20 -8.92 -10.44
CA ARG A 236 26.19 -9.38 -11.42
C ARG A 236 26.84 -8.21 -12.15
N ASN A 237 26.11 -7.14 -12.38
CA ASN A 237 26.67 -5.93 -12.96
C ASN A 237 27.76 -5.33 -12.06
N CYS A 238 27.52 -5.24 -10.74
CA CYS A 238 28.55 -4.81 -9.79
C CYS A 238 29.79 -5.70 -9.85
N ALA A 239 29.63 -7.02 -9.89
CA ALA A 239 30.75 -7.95 -10.05
C ALA A 239 31.52 -7.75 -11.38
N LEU A 240 30.80 -7.52 -12.48
CA LEU A 240 31.39 -7.26 -13.79
C LEU A 240 32.15 -5.91 -13.85
N LEU A 241 31.67 -4.90 -13.12
CA LEU A 241 32.34 -3.61 -12.96
C LEU A 241 33.59 -3.74 -12.08
N ASP A 242 33.53 -4.51 -11.00
CA ASP A 242 34.68 -4.81 -10.14
C ASP A 242 35.79 -5.59 -10.88
N LEU A 243 35.43 -6.33 -11.93
CA LEU A 243 36.35 -7.05 -12.82
C LEU A 243 36.79 -6.23 -14.05
N ASP A 244 36.49 -4.93 -14.07
CA ASP A 244 36.86 -4.00 -15.14
C ASP A 244 36.44 -4.43 -16.55
N THR A 245 35.32 -5.16 -16.64
CA THR A 245 34.80 -5.59 -17.93
C THR A 245 34.30 -4.40 -18.76
N SER A 246 34.65 -4.40 -20.06
CA SER A 246 34.23 -3.34 -20.97
C SER A 246 32.70 -3.27 -21.08
N THR A 247 32.19 -2.06 -21.33
CA THR A 247 30.73 -1.81 -21.38
C THR A 247 30.01 -2.69 -22.40
N ALA A 248 30.59 -2.94 -23.58
CA ALA A 248 29.99 -3.80 -24.61
C ALA A 248 29.88 -5.26 -24.14
N THR A 249 30.96 -5.80 -23.58
CA THR A 249 30.99 -7.17 -23.07
C THR A 249 30.06 -7.34 -21.87
N ARG A 250 30.02 -6.36 -20.97
CA ARG A 250 29.15 -6.34 -19.79
C ARG A 250 27.68 -6.40 -20.17
N LYS A 251 27.23 -5.52 -21.09
CA LYS A 251 25.84 -5.52 -21.57
C LYS A 251 25.45 -6.83 -22.25
N THR A 252 26.37 -7.43 -23.01
CA THR A 252 26.14 -8.73 -23.65
C THR A 252 25.94 -9.83 -22.61
N LYS A 253 26.85 -9.93 -21.62
CA LYS A 253 26.76 -10.89 -20.52
C LYS A 253 25.48 -10.72 -19.70
N LEU A 254 25.12 -9.48 -19.36
CA LEU A 254 23.89 -9.20 -18.61
C LEU A 254 22.62 -9.59 -19.37
N THR A 255 22.59 -9.37 -20.68
CA THR A 255 21.47 -9.79 -21.54
C THR A 255 21.34 -11.32 -21.55
N GLU A 256 22.45 -12.03 -21.71
CA GLU A 256 22.49 -13.49 -21.67
C GLU A 256 22.04 -14.03 -20.30
N LEU A 257 22.53 -13.43 -19.21
CA LEU A 257 22.12 -13.79 -17.84
C LEU A 257 20.62 -13.56 -17.61
N ALA A 258 20.06 -12.46 -18.14
CA ALA A 258 18.63 -12.20 -18.06
C ALA A 258 17.82 -13.28 -18.79
N GLN A 259 18.22 -13.64 -20.01
CA GLN A 259 17.58 -14.71 -20.79
C GLN A 259 17.63 -16.05 -20.06
N ARG A 260 18.80 -16.45 -19.55
CA ARG A 260 18.97 -17.69 -18.78
C ARG A 260 18.10 -17.71 -17.52
N TRP A 261 18.01 -16.59 -16.82
CA TRP A 261 17.18 -16.46 -15.62
C TRP A 261 15.70 -16.67 -15.93
N LEU A 262 15.22 -16.05 -17.02
CA LEU A 262 13.83 -16.19 -17.48
C LEU A 262 13.52 -17.63 -17.89
N VAL A 263 14.40 -18.26 -18.68
CA VAL A 263 14.24 -19.66 -19.10
C VAL A 263 14.16 -20.60 -17.91
N LYS A 264 14.99 -20.41 -16.88
CA LYS A 264 14.99 -21.28 -15.69
C LYS A 264 13.67 -21.24 -14.90
N ARG A 265 12.96 -20.10 -14.90
CA ARG A 265 11.70 -19.94 -14.16
C ARG A 265 10.47 -20.30 -14.99
N VAL A 266 10.48 -20.02 -16.29
CA VAL A 266 9.38 -20.37 -17.21
C VAL A 266 9.45 -21.85 -17.61
N GLY A 267 10.64 -22.44 -17.72
CA GLY A 267 10.83 -23.85 -18.06
C GLY A 267 10.77 -24.82 -16.88
N GLY A 268 10.64 -24.31 -15.64
CA GLY A 268 10.48 -25.13 -14.43
C GLY A 268 9.02 -25.45 -14.07
N THR A 269 8.07 -24.99 -14.88
CA THR A 269 6.63 -25.26 -14.75
C THR A 269 6.16 -26.16 -15.90
N ALA A 270 6.82 -27.30 -16.08
CA ALA A 270 6.41 -28.37 -16.98
C ALA A 270 6.52 -29.72 -16.24
#